data_AF-A0AAJ0BC84-F1
#
_entry.id   AF-A0AAJ0BC84-F1
#
_cell.length_a   1.000
_cell.length_b   1.000
_cell.length_c   1.000
_cell.angle_alpha   90.00
_cell.angle_beta   90.00
_cell.angle_gamma   90.00
#
_symmetry.space_group_name_H-M   'P 1'
#
loop_
_entity.id
_entity.type
_entity.pdbx_description
1 polymer ?
#
loop_
_entity_poly.entity_id
_entity_poly.type
_entity_poly.pdbx_seq_one_letter_code
_entity_poly.pdbx_strand_id
1 'polypeptide(L)'
;MNTLVTSFLVLIPCAAAAALSIPPRDSDTQATAQTCRVEGTVAPVNCRGGAGRAYPVVGTLEPGEYFSVGCTVEGEGIDGESAWGYVSSLGCWVSIRWADLGCKRALETCQG
;
A
#
# COMPACT_ATOMS: atom_id res chain seq x y z
N MET A 1 -6.92 -54.29 53.18
CA MET A 1 -7.79 -53.10 53.35
C MET A 1 -6.94 -51.88 53.03
N ASN A 2 -7.52 -50.96 52.27
CA ASN A 2 -6.84 -50.08 51.31
C ASN A 2 -6.03 -48.92 51.93
N THR A 3 -4.90 -48.60 51.31
CA THR A 3 -4.23 -47.30 51.44
C THR A 3 -4.47 -46.52 50.15
N LEU A 4 -5.37 -45.54 50.18
CA LEU A 4 -5.61 -44.62 49.06
C LEU A 4 -4.77 -43.36 49.27
N VAL A 5 -3.77 -43.17 48.41
CA VAL A 5 -2.98 -41.94 48.38
C VAL A 5 -3.75 -40.89 47.57
N THR A 6 -4.00 -39.80 48.27
CA THR A 6 -4.57 -38.50 47.90
C THR A 6 -4.23 -37.98 46.50
N SER A 7 -5.28 -37.71 45.72
CA SER A 7 -5.22 -36.92 44.48
C SER A 7 -5.05 -35.44 44.79
N PHE A 8 -3.98 -34.84 44.27
CA PHE A 8 -3.85 -33.39 44.15
C PHE A 8 -4.47 -32.95 42.82
N LEU A 9 -5.62 -32.27 42.89
CA LEU A 9 -6.14 -31.47 41.79
C LEU A 9 -5.73 -30.02 42.05
N VAL A 10 -4.68 -29.59 41.35
CA VAL A 10 -4.27 -28.18 41.28
C VAL A 10 -5.36 -27.42 40.53
N LEU A 11 -6.15 -26.62 41.26
CA LEU A 11 -7.03 -25.61 40.70
C LEU A 11 -6.15 -24.51 40.11
N ILE A 12 -5.88 -24.59 38.81
CA ILE A 12 -5.34 -23.47 38.04
C ILE A 12 -6.49 -22.48 37.85
N PRO A 13 -6.46 -21.26 38.42
CA PRO A 13 -7.37 -20.22 38.01
C PRO A 13 -7.06 -19.88 36.56
N CYS A 14 -8.02 -20.15 35.68
CA CYS A 14 -8.01 -19.65 34.30
C CYS A 14 -8.05 -18.13 34.38
N ALA A 15 -6.87 -17.50 34.34
CA ALA A 15 -6.78 -16.08 34.10
C ALA A 15 -7.49 -15.80 32.78
N ALA A 16 -8.61 -15.10 32.85
CA ALA A 16 -9.36 -14.64 31.69
C ALA A 16 -8.45 -13.71 30.88
N ALA A 17 -7.77 -14.28 29.88
CA ALA A 17 -7.19 -13.51 28.80
C ALA A 17 -8.38 -12.92 28.03
N ALA A 18 -8.66 -11.65 28.28
CA ALA A 18 -9.50 -10.86 27.39
C ALA A 18 -8.77 -10.79 26.05
N ALA A 19 -9.09 -11.74 25.17
CA ALA A 19 -8.70 -11.68 23.78
C ALA A 19 -9.40 -10.46 23.18
N LEU A 20 -8.65 -9.36 23.04
CA LEU A 20 -8.99 -8.32 22.08
C LEU A 20 -9.07 -9.01 20.72
N SER A 21 -10.28 -9.16 20.19
CA SER A 21 -10.52 -9.65 18.84
C SER A 21 -9.86 -8.67 17.87
N ILE A 22 -8.61 -8.95 17.53
CA ILE A 22 -7.98 -8.39 16.33
C ILE A 22 -8.81 -8.93 15.17
N PRO A 23 -9.41 -8.08 14.32
CA PRO A 23 -10.15 -8.58 13.17
C PRO A 23 -9.19 -9.45 12.34
N PRO A 24 -9.67 -10.57 11.75
CA PRO A 24 -8.86 -11.28 10.78
C PRO A 24 -8.43 -10.27 9.70
N ARG A 25 -7.12 -10.08 9.54
CA ARG A 25 -6.58 -9.52 8.29
C ARG A 25 -6.80 -10.61 7.25
N ASP A 26 -8.00 -10.64 6.69
CA ASP A 26 -8.28 -11.45 5.53
C ASP A 26 -7.40 -10.92 4.38
N SER A 27 -6.59 -11.84 3.88
CA SER A 27 -5.74 -11.73 2.71
C SER A 27 -6.59 -11.67 1.44
N ASP A 28 -7.34 -10.58 1.27
CA ASP A 28 -7.85 -10.16 -0.02
C ASP A 28 -7.12 -8.85 -0.38
N THR A 29 -6.15 -8.99 -1.27
CA THR A 29 -5.29 -7.90 -1.78
C THR A 29 -6.11 -6.96 -2.65
N GLN A 30 -6.98 -6.17 -2.03
CA GLN A 30 -7.52 -4.99 -2.67
C GLN A 30 -6.64 -3.82 -2.23
N ALA A 31 -5.71 -3.44 -3.10
CA ALA A 31 -4.79 -2.34 -2.86
C ALA A 31 -5.60 -1.11 -2.45
N THR A 32 -5.62 -0.80 -1.15
CA THR A 32 -6.25 0.41 -0.66
C THR A 32 -5.51 1.57 -1.32
N ALA A 33 -6.23 2.53 -1.90
CA ALA A 33 -5.59 3.61 -2.63
C ALA A 33 -4.60 4.33 -1.71
N GLN A 34 -3.32 4.31 -2.08
CA GLN A 34 -2.25 4.98 -1.35
C GLN A 34 -2.30 6.45 -1.69
N THR A 35 -2.35 7.30 -0.66
CA THR A 35 -2.22 8.75 -0.84
C THR A 35 -0.74 9.10 -0.88
N CYS A 36 -0.34 9.71 -1.98
CA CYS A 36 1.03 10.06 -2.31
C CYS A 36 1.14 11.58 -2.45
N ARG A 37 2.34 12.11 -2.24
CA ARG A 37 2.66 13.52 -2.45
C ARG A 37 3.70 13.66 -3.54
N VAL A 38 3.56 14.66 -4.41
CA VAL A 38 4.57 14.99 -5.42
C VAL A 38 5.80 15.59 -4.75
N GLU A 39 6.94 14.92 -4.87
CA GLU A 39 8.23 15.32 -4.32
C GLU A 39 9.38 15.06 -5.31
N GLY A 40 10.54 15.66 -5.05
CA GLY A 40 11.75 15.48 -5.85
C GLY A 40 11.79 16.31 -7.14
N THR A 41 10.82 17.20 -7.36
CA THR A 41 10.77 18.16 -8.48
C THR A 41 10.33 19.55 -7.99
N VAL A 42 10.70 20.58 -8.75
CA VAL A 42 10.21 21.96 -8.61
C VAL A 42 9.27 22.37 -9.75
N ALA A 43 9.11 21.50 -10.76
CA ALA A 43 8.26 21.70 -11.92
C ALA A 43 7.07 20.73 -11.89
N PRO A 44 5.92 21.09 -12.51
CA PRO A 44 4.77 20.21 -12.62
C PRO A 44 5.13 18.88 -13.27
N VAL A 45 4.56 17.81 -12.74
CA VAL A 45 4.74 16.44 -13.24
C VAL A 45 3.65 16.14 -14.26
N ASN A 46 4.04 15.51 -15.37
CA ASN A 46 3.09 15.09 -16.40
C ASN A 46 2.31 13.85 -15.96
N CYS A 47 0.99 13.93 -16.03
CA CYS A 47 0.11 12.78 -15.98
C CYS A 47 -0.31 12.40 -17.41
N ARG A 48 -0.10 11.13 -17.79
CA ARG A 48 -0.13 10.68 -19.18
C ARG A 48 -1.19 9.63 -19.44
N GLY A 49 -1.59 9.48 -20.69
CA GLY A 49 -2.57 8.46 -21.11
C GLY A 49 -2.08 7.00 -20.99
N GLY A 50 -0.82 6.79 -20.64
CA GLY A 50 -0.22 5.47 -20.46
C GLY A 50 1.11 5.56 -19.70
N ALA A 51 1.64 4.39 -19.32
CA ALA A 51 2.85 4.23 -18.52
C ALA A 51 4.15 4.49 -19.32
N GLY A 52 4.32 5.72 -19.81
CA GLY A 52 5.50 6.13 -20.58
C GLY A 52 5.41 7.54 -21.15
N ARG A 53 6.56 8.10 -21.54
CA ARG A 53 6.71 9.44 -22.14
C ARG A 53 6.20 9.51 -23.57
N ALA A 54 6.08 8.37 -24.26
CA ALA A 54 5.50 8.28 -25.60
C ALA A 54 3.98 8.54 -25.60
N TYR A 55 3.30 8.38 -24.46
CA TYR A 55 1.87 8.66 -24.34
C TYR A 55 1.61 10.16 -24.18
N PRO A 56 0.47 10.66 -24.69
CA PRO A 56 0.11 12.07 -24.57
C PRO A 56 -0.05 12.47 -23.10
N VAL A 57 0.27 13.74 -22.81
CA VAL A 57 -0.03 14.36 -21.52
C VAL A 57 -1.52 14.67 -21.48
N VAL A 58 -2.22 14.17 -20.47
CA VAL A 58 -3.66 14.37 -20.26
C VAL A 58 -3.95 15.24 -19.05
N GLY A 59 -2.95 15.48 -18.20
CA GLY A 59 -3.03 16.37 -17.05
C GLY A 59 -1.65 16.60 -16.43
N THR A 60 -1.63 17.38 -15.35
CA THR A 60 -0.43 17.65 -14.57
C THR A 60 -0.72 17.57 -13.08
N LEU A 61 0.32 17.26 -12.30
CA LEU A 61 0.30 17.36 -10.84
C LEU A 61 1.35 18.37 -10.41
N GLU A 62 0.98 19.30 -9.54
CA GLU A 62 1.85 20.35 -9.06
C GLU A 62 2.84 19.82 -7.99
N PRO A 63 4.02 20.43 -7.84
CA PRO A 63 4.93 20.10 -6.75
C PRO A 63 4.25 20.22 -5.38
N GLY A 64 4.33 19.16 -4.56
CA GLY A 64 3.71 19.10 -3.25
C GLY A 64 2.22 18.75 -3.25
N GLU A 65 1.59 18.59 -4.41
CA GLU A 65 0.20 18.13 -4.55
C GLU A 65 0.05 16.67 -4.06
N TYR A 66 -1.11 16.35 -3.52
CA TYR A 66 -1.47 14.99 -3.10
C TYR A 66 -2.32 14.31 -4.17
N PHE A 67 -2.03 13.04 -4.43
CA PHE A 67 -2.74 12.20 -5.39
C PHE A 67 -2.88 10.78 -4.86
N SER A 68 -3.88 10.04 -5.33
CA SER A 68 -4.12 8.66 -4.88
C SER A 68 -3.80 7.65 -5.97
N VAL A 69 -3.08 6.59 -5.62
CA VAL A 69 -2.69 5.50 -6.50
C VAL A 69 -3.10 4.18 -5.86
N GLY A 70 -3.82 3.33 -6.59
CA GLY A 70 -4.19 1.99 -6.12
C GLY A 70 -2.98 1.05 -6.09
N CYS A 71 -2.46 0.77 -7.28
CA CYS A 71 -1.32 -0.11 -7.50
C CYS A 71 -0.49 0.43 -8.66
N THR A 72 0.68 -0.16 -8.90
CA THR A 72 1.60 0.23 -9.97
C THR A 72 1.66 -0.79 -11.09
N VAL A 73 2.06 -0.33 -12.27
CA VAL A 73 2.44 -1.18 -13.39
C VAL A 73 3.86 -0.85 -13.81
N GLU A 74 4.52 -1.81 -14.46
CA GLU A 74 5.80 -1.57 -15.09
C GLU A 74 5.61 -0.80 -16.42
N GLY A 75 6.42 0.22 -16.64
CA GLY A 75 6.40 1.05 -17.83
C GLY A 75 7.77 1.61 -18.17
N GLU A 76 7.80 2.73 -18.89
CA GLU A 76 9.07 3.37 -19.25
C GLU A 76 9.83 3.85 -18.00
N GLY A 77 11.13 3.49 -17.92
CA GLY A 77 12.01 3.94 -16.85
C GLY A 77 12.34 5.44 -16.93
N ILE A 78 12.10 6.16 -15.84
CA ILE A 78 12.50 7.56 -15.65
C ILE A 78 13.50 7.61 -14.49
N ASP A 79 14.74 7.99 -14.77
CA ASP A 79 15.82 8.07 -13.77
C ASP A 79 15.98 6.79 -12.93
N GLY A 80 15.81 5.62 -13.56
CA GLY A 80 15.92 4.31 -12.92
C GLY A 80 14.63 3.80 -12.26
N GLU A 81 13.54 4.55 -12.31
CA GLU A 81 12.23 4.13 -11.80
C GLU A 81 11.26 3.81 -12.94
N SER A 82 10.82 2.56 -13.03
CA SER A 82 9.91 2.07 -14.08
C SER A 82 8.48 1.86 -13.59
N ALA A 83 8.18 2.10 -12.30
CA ALA A 83 6.83 1.99 -11.78
C ALA A 83 5.98 3.22 -12.14
N TRP A 84 4.79 2.96 -12.68
CA TRP A 84 3.78 3.97 -12.98
C TRP A 84 2.51 3.68 -12.17
N GLY A 85 1.99 4.71 -11.51
CA GLY A 85 0.74 4.65 -10.75
C GLY A 85 -0.42 5.25 -11.53
N TYR A 86 -1.57 4.60 -11.46
CA TYR A 86 -2.80 5.14 -12.02
C TYR A 86 -3.49 6.07 -11.01
N VAL A 87 -3.67 7.33 -11.39
CA VAL A 87 -4.34 8.36 -10.61
C VAL A 87 -5.81 8.40 -11.03
N SER A 88 -6.67 7.74 -10.26
CA SER A 88 -8.08 7.54 -10.62
C SER A 88 -8.89 8.84 -10.69
N SER A 89 -8.52 9.87 -9.90
CA SER A 89 -9.17 11.18 -9.92
C SER A 89 -8.95 11.95 -11.23
N LEU A 90 -7.85 11.69 -11.92
CA LEU A 90 -7.47 12.37 -13.17
C LEU A 90 -7.55 11.44 -14.39
N GLY A 91 -7.72 10.14 -14.18
CA GLY A 91 -7.81 9.15 -15.25
C GLY A 91 -6.50 8.98 -16.03
N CYS A 92 -5.37 9.03 -15.34
CA CYS A 92 -4.05 9.10 -15.99
C CYS A 92 -2.93 8.40 -15.20
N TRP A 93 -1.81 8.18 -15.87
CA TRP A 93 -0.64 7.50 -15.35
C TRP A 93 0.46 8.50 -15.00
N VAL A 94 1.00 8.38 -13.79
CA VAL A 94 2.15 9.17 -13.33
C VAL A 94 3.29 8.24 -12.93
N SER A 95 4.52 8.61 -13.27
CA SER A 95 5.68 7.88 -12.77
C SER A 95 5.81 8.07 -11.26
N ILE A 96 5.91 6.97 -10.53
CA ILE A 96 6.06 6.97 -9.07
C ILE A 96 7.43 7.52 -8.65
N ARG A 97 8.35 7.78 -9.59
CA ARG A 97 9.61 8.50 -9.35
C ARG A 97 9.41 9.80 -8.57
N TRP A 98 8.30 10.48 -8.83
CA TRP A 98 7.94 11.77 -8.21
C TRP A 98 7.08 11.63 -6.96
N ALA A 99 6.75 10.41 -6.52
CA ALA A 99 6.06 10.23 -5.26
C ALA A 99 7.02 10.33 -4.06
N ASP A 100 6.48 10.69 -2.90
CA ASP A 100 7.18 10.61 -1.63
C ASP A 100 7.62 9.18 -1.30
N LEU A 101 8.60 9.05 -0.39
CA LEU A 101 9.18 7.75 -0.04
C LEU A 101 8.19 6.83 0.69
N GLY A 102 7.22 7.38 1.42
CA GLY A 102 6.20 6.60 2.11
C GLY A 102 5.30 5.89 1.10
N CYS A 103 4.81 6.64 0.12
CA CYS A 103 4.03 6.10 -0.99
C CYS A 103 4.81 5.03 -1.78
N LYS A 104 6.07 5.29 -2.17
CA LYS A 104 6.93 4.31 -2.88
C LYS A 104 7.06 2.97 -2.17
N ARG A 105 7.08 2.98 -0.84
CA ARG A 105 7.23 1.76 -0.02
C ARG A 105 5.93 1.01 0.18
N ALA A 106 4.79 1.70 0.05
CA ALA A 106 3.47 1.13 0.28
C ALA A 106 2.80 0.65 -1.01
N LEU A 107 3.23 1.16 -2.17
CA LEU A 107 2.69 0.76 -3.47
C LEU A 107 3.16 -0.63 -3.88
N GLU A 108 2.20 -1.46 -4.24
CA GLU A 108 2.41 -2.80 -4.80
C GLU A 108 2.03 -2.84 -6.28
N THR A 109 2.61 -3.79 -7.03
CA THR A 109 2.27 -4.01 -8.44
C THR A 109 0.86 -4.59 -8.56
N CYS A 110 0.08 -4.10 -9.52
CA CYS A 110 -1.26 -4.62 -9.80
C CYS A 110 -1.19 -6.11 -10.17
N GLN A 111 -1.83 -6.98 -9.39
CA GLN A 111 -2.03 -8.38 -9.75
C GLN A 111 -3.23 -8.44 -10.71
N GLY A 112 -2.96 -8.85 -11.96
CA GLY A 112 -3.99 -9.02 -13.00
C GLY A 112 -4.74 -10.34 -12.90
#